data_AF-A0A528ANF8-F1
#
_entry.id   AF-A0A528ANF8-F1
#
_cell.length_a   1.000
_cell.length_b   1.000
_cell.length_c   1.000
_cell.angle_alpha   90.00
_cell.angle_beta   90.00
_cell.angle_gamma   90.00
#
_symmetry.space_group_name_H-M   'P 1'
#
loop_
_entity.id
_entity.type
_entity.pdbx_description
1 polymer ?
#
loop_
_entity_poly.entity_id
_entity_poly.type
_entity_poly.pdbx_seq_one_letter_code
_entity_poly.pdbx_strand_id
1 'polypeptide(L)'
;MGTWTSPAEIARLLLMRRIPRPIPRESDLWRFRVLGAIIPYLDRVVGAEQENLPTPAKPILPLHMRPALLAGIAIVERAGPEMLRMLRGHTMGHNRVRFTDSVESMIARTRKWKASSQMHLI
;
A
#
# COMPACT_ATOMS: atom_id res chain seq x y z
N MET A 1 -3.52 21.44 -7.85
CA MET A 1 -3.17 20.70 -6.62
C MET A 1 -2.48 19.41 -7.03
N GLY A 2 -1.15 19.37 -7.06
CA GLY A 2 -0.42 18.16 -7.44
C GLY A 2 -0.31 17.20 -6.25
N THR A 3 -0.77 15.96 -6.41
CA THR A 3 -0.47 14.89 -5.46
C THR A 3 1.04 14.67 -5.46
N TRP A 4 1.63 14.43 -4.28
CA TRP A 4 3.09 14.26 -4.16
C TRP A 4 3.57 12.92 -4.76
N THR A 5 2.65 12.06 -5.22
CA THR A 5 2.94 10.80 -5.91
C THR A 5 1.74 10.34 -6.75
N SER A 6 1.91 9.26 -7.51
CA SER A 6 0.85 8.63 -8.30
C SER A 6 -0.12 7.83 -7.39
N PRO A 7 -1.44 8.03 -7.51
CA PRO A 7 -2.43 7.20 -6.81
C PRO A 7 -2.27 5.70 -7.09
N ALA A 8 -1.82 5.34 -8.31
CA ALA A 8 -1.59 3.96 -8.71
C ALA A 8 -0.38 3.34 -8.00
N GLU A 9 0.67 4.12 -7.71
CA GLU A 9 1.81 3.64 -6.93
C GLU A 9 1.42 3.38 -5.47
N ILE A 10 0.60 4.28 -4.88
CA ILE A 10 0.02 4.06 -3.55
C ILE A 10 -0.84 2.80 -3.55
N ALA A 11 -1.73 2.63 -4.53
CA ALA A 11 -2.58 1.44 -4.63
C ALA A 11 -1.77 0.14 -4.63
N ARG A 12 -0.66 0.09 -5.38
CA ARG A 12 0.23 -1.08 -5.43
C ARG A 12 0.84 -1.39 -4.06
N LEU A 13 1.27 -0.37 -3.33
CA LEU A 13 1.79 -0.53 -1.96
C LEU A 13 0.71 -1.03 -1.00
N LEU A 14 -0.50 -0.47 -1.08
CA LEU A 14 -1.62 -0.86 -0.22
C LEU A 14 -2.09 -2.30 -0.48
N LEU A 15 -2.02 -2.78 -1.73
CA LEU A 15 -2.39 -4.14 -2.09
C LEU A 15 -1.26 -5.17 -1.83
N MET A 16 -0.09 -4.72 -1.38
CA MET A 16 1.01 -5.59 -1.02
C MET A 16 0.68 -6.43 0.22
N ARG A 17 1.12 -7.70 0.25
CA ARG A 17 0.95 -8.60 1.40
C ARG A 17 1.78 -8.13 2.59
N ARG A 18 1.21 -8.21 3.80
CA ARG A 18 1.96 -7.93 5.04
C ARG A 18 2.93 -9.05 5.41
N ILE A 19 2.57 -10.30 5.15
CA ILE A 19 3.32 -11.49 5.59
C ILE A 19 3.99 -12.22 4.41
N PRO A 20 5.25 -12.66 4.57
CA PRO A 20 5.99 -13.39 3.54
C PRO A 20 5.36 -14.77 3.23
N ARG A 21 5.84 -15.42 2.17
CA ARG A 21 5.64 -16.85 1.94
C ARG A 21 6.89 -17.62 2.42
N PRO A 22 6.77 -18.87 2.90
CA PRO A 22 5.54 -19.64 3.10
C PRO A 22 4.67 -19.07 4.23
N ILE A 23 3.37 -19.40 4.19
CA ILE A 23 2.37 -18.85 5.11
C ILE A 23 2.53 -19.53 6.48
N PRO A 24 2.71 -18.79 7.59
CA PRO A 24 2.65 -19.36 8.93
C PRO A 24 1.27 -19.98 9.15
N ARG A 25 1.22 -21.23 9.64
CA ARG A 25 -0.02 -22.04 9.74
C ARG A 25 -1.07 -21.49 10.71
N GLU A 26 -0.73 -20.49 11.53
CA GLU A 26 -1.52 -20.14 12.71
C GLU A 26 -2.52 -18.98 12.51
N SER A 27 -2.63 -18.38 11.33
CA SER A 27 -3.73 -17.44 11.05
C SER A 27 -3.78 -17.03 9.58
N ASP A 28 -4.99 -16.82 9.05
CA ASP A 28 -5.27 -16.42 7.66
C ASP A 28 -4.75 -15.01 7.27
N LEU A 29 -3.82 -14.46 8.06
CA LEU A 29 -3.15 -13.18 7.86
C LEU A 29 -2.42 -13.09 6.51
N TRP A 30 -2.20 -14.21 5.82
CA TRP A 30 -1.63 -14.24 4.47
C TRP A 30 -2.47 -13.50 3.44
N ARG A 31 -3.78 -13.39 3.68
CA ARG A 31 -4.69 -12.61 2.84
C ARG A 31 -4.52 -11.11 3.09
N PHE A 32 -4.09 -10.70 4.28
CA PHE A 32 -4.08 -9.30 4.71
C PHE A 32 -3.05 -8.48 3.95
N ARG A 33 -3.53 -7.37 3.39
CA ARG A 33 -2.74 -6.41 2.64
C ARG A 33 -2.48 -5.18 3.48
N VAL A 34 -1.45 -4.41 3.15
CA VAL A 34 -1.15 -3.16 3.86
C VAL A 34 -2.39 -2.27 4.02
N LEU A 35 -3.31 -2.30 3.04
CA LEU A 35 -4.59 -1.60 3.07
C LEU A 35 -5.38 -1.76 4.38
N GLY A 36 -5.48 -2.97 4.94
CA GLY A 36 -6.26 -3.19 6.16
C GLY A 36 -5.61 -2.64 7.44
N ALA A 37 -4.38 -2.12 7.36
CA ALA A 37 -3.75 -1.40 8.47
C ALA A 37 -4.24 0.05 8.53
N ILE A 38 -4.81 0.55 7.43
CA ILE A 38 -5.41 1.89 7.32
C ILE A 38 -6.92 1.81 7.44
N ILE A 39 -7.54 0.83 6.75
CA ILE A 39 -8.99 0.67 6.73
C ILE A 39 -9.41 -0.23 7.89
N PRO A 40 -10.08 0.31 8.93
CA PRO A 40 -10.50 -0.47 10.08
C PRO A 40 -11.42 -1.62 9.65
N TYR A 41 -11.30 -2.77 10.34
CA TYR A 41 -12.10 -3.97 10.12
C TYR A 41 -11.98 -4.65 8.74
N LEU A 42 -11.24 -4.09 7.78
CA LEU A 42 -11.07 -4.69 6.46
C LEU A 42 -10.49 -6.11 6.53
N ASP A 43 -9.49 -6.31 7.38
CA ASP A 43 -8.89 -7.64 7.59
C ASP A 43 -9.92 -8.66 8.13
N ARG A 44 -10.91 -8.21 8.93
CA ARG A 44 -11.99 -9.07 9.42
C ARG A 44 -12.95 -9.47 8.31
N VAL A 45 -13.35 -8.51 7.45
CA VAL A 45 -14.23 -8.77 6.30
C VAL A 45 -13.56 -9.75 5.34
N VAL A 46 -12.29 -9.50 5.00
CA VAL A 46 -11.49 -10.38 4.12
C VAL A 46 -11.34 -11.79 4.70
N GLY A 47 -11.17 -11.90 6.02
CA GLY A 47 -11.12 -13.17 6.71
C GLY A 47 -12.47 -13.91 6.68
N ALA A 48 -13.56 -13.21 7.01
CA ALA A 48 -14.90 -13.77 7.10
C ALA A 48 -15.46 -14.22 5.75
N GLU A 49 -15.24 -13.43 4.70
CA GLU A 49 -15.77 -13.69 3.35
C GLU A 49 -14.85 -14.62 2.53
N GLN A 50 -13.72 -15.05 3.09
CA GLN A 50 -12.66 -15.80 2.40
C GLN A 50 -12.23 -15.14 1.07
N GLU A 51 -12.32 -13.82 1.01
CA GLU A 51 -12.13 -13.06 -0.22
C GLU A 51 -10.71 -13.18 -0.75
N ASN A 52 -10.61 -13.43 -2.06
CA ASN A 52 -9.32 -13.56 -2.72
C ASN A 52 -8.82 -12.18 -3.11
N LEU A 53 -8.11 -11.52 -2.20
CA LEU A 53 -7.44 -10.26 -2.50
C LEU A 53 -6.43 -10.39 -3.64
N PRO A 54 -6.15 -9.31 -4.39
CA PRO A 54 -5.42 -9.37 -5.66
C PRO A 54 -4.12 -10.18 -5.58
N THR A 55 -3.98 -11.12 -6.51
CA THR A 55 -2.79 -11.96 -6.69
C THR A 55 -2.28 -11.79 -8.12
N PRO A 56 -1.04 -12.21 -8.43
CA PRO A 56 -0.58 -12.24 -9.83
C PRO A 56 -1.53 -12.98 -10.76
N ALA A 57 -2.20 -14.03 -10.29
CA ALA A 57 -3.17 -14.81 -11.07
C ALA A 57 -4.57 -14.18 -11.15
N LYS A 58 -4.92 -13.29 -10.20
CA LYS A 58 -6.21 -12.58 -10.14
C LYS A 58 -5.95 -11.13 -9.73
N PRO A 59 -5.60 -10.23 -10.67
CA PRO A 59 -5.13 -8.88 -10.33
C PRO A 59 -6.26 -7.90 -10.00
N ILE A 60 -7.51 -8.29 -10.26
CA ILE A 60 -8.69 -7.41 -10.12
C ILE A 60 -9.20 -7.47 -8.68
N LEU A 61 -9.32 -6.30 -8.04
CA LEU A 61 -9.96 -6.18 -6.72
C LEU A 61 -11.49 -6.33 -6.85
N PRO A 62 -12.15 -7.12 -5.98
CA PRO A 62 -13.61 -7.24 -5.94
C PRO A 62 -14.31 -5.87 -5.86
N LEU A 63 -15.45 -5.72 -6.55
CA LEU A 63 -16.15 -4.44 -6.67
C LEU A 63 -16.49 -3.81 -5.31
N HIS A 64 -17.01 -4.61 -4.39
CA HIS A 64 -17.41 -4.17 -3.05
C HIS A 64 -16.22 -3.74 -2.16
N MET A 65 -14.99 -4.13 -2.52
CA MET A 65 -13.75 -3.74 -1.82
C MET A 65 -13.07 -2.49 -2.42
N ARG A 66 -13.47 -2.05 -3.62
CA ARG A 66 -12.89 -0.86 -4.26
C ARG A 66 -13.04 0.42 -3.44
N PRO A 67 -14.18 0.69 -2.77
CA PRO A 67 -14.30 1.85 -1.89
C PRO A 67 -13.23 1.89 -0.80
N ALA A 68 -12.89 0.74 -0.20
CA ALA A 68 -11.83 0.66 0.80
C ALA A 68 -10.46 1.02 0.21
N LEU A 69 -10.14 0.54 -0.99
CA LEU A 69 -8.90 0.89 -1.67
C LEU A 69 -8.83 2.40 -1.99
N LEU A 70 -9.91 2.97 -2.53
CA LEU A 70 -9.98 4.39 -2.85
C LEU A 70 -9.84 5.27 -1.59
N ALA A 71 -10.49 4.88 -0.49
CA ALA A 71 -10.34 5.55 0.79
C ALA A 71 -8.89 5.46 1.31
N GLY A 72 -8.27 4.28 1.22
CA GLY A 72 -6.88 4.08 1.63
C GLY A 72 -5.90 4.94 0.82
N ILE A 73 -6.12 5.05 -0.49
CA ILE A 73 -5.34 5.93 -1.36
C ILE A 73 -5.50 7.38 -0.91
N ALA A 74 -6.74 7.86 -0.76
CA ALA A 74 -7.01 9.24 -0.37
C ALA A 74 -6.40 9.60 1.00
N ILE A 75 -6.43 8.68 1.97
CA ILE A 75 -5.80 8.87 3.28
C ILE A 75 -4.28 9.02 3.15
N VAL A 76 -3.62 8.14 2.40
CA VAL A 76 -2.16 8.21 2.20
C VAL A 76 -1.78 9.46 1.41
N GLU A 77 -2.51 9.79 0.35
CA GLU A 77 -2.27 11.00 -0.44
C GLU A 77 -2.35 12.25 0.42
N ARG A 78 -3.35 12.33 1.30
CA ARG A 78 -3.55 13.47 2.21
C ARG A 78 -2.52 13.51 3.34
N ALA A 79 -2.20 12.36 3.93
CA ALA A 79 -1.28 12.25 5.06
C ALA A 79 0.19 12.39 4.67
N GLY A 80 0.54 12.07 3.41
CA GLY A 80 1.90 12.20 2.93
C GLY A 80 2.75 10.92 3.07
N PRO A 81 4.04 11.01 2.68
CA PRO A 81 4.97 9.88 2.71
C PRO A 81 5.22 9.33 4.12
N GLU A 82 4.98 10.12 5.16
CA GLU A 82 5.08 9.71 6.56
C GLU A 82 4.12 8.56 6.88
N MET A 83 2.91 8.56 6.32
CA MET A 83 1.95 7.47 6.48
C MET A 83 2.52 6.15 5.93
N LEU A 84 3.18 6.18 4.77
CA LEU A 84 3.82 4.98 4.22
C LEU A 84 4.97 4.49 5.10
N ARG A 85 5.75 5.39 5.70
CA ARG A 85 6.80 5.01 6.66
C ARG A 85 6.22 4.35 7.91
N MET A 86 5.07 4.82 8.41
CA MET A 86 4.35 4.18 9.51
C MET A 86 3.88 2.78 9.12
N LEU A 87 3.34 2.63 7.91
CA LEU A 87 2.81 1.34 7.40
C LEU A 87 3.87 0.25 7.23
N ARG A 88 5.16 0.62 7.14
CA ARG A 88 6.28 -0.33 7.21
C ARG A 88 6.20 -1.20 8.47
N GLY A 89 5.77 -0.65 9.60
CA GLY A 89 5.62 -1.39 10.87
C GLY A 89 4.58 -2.52 10.78
N HIS A 90 3.67 -2.45 9.81
CA HIS A 90 2.64 -3.46 9.55
C HIS A 90 3.06 -4.50 8.51
N THR A 91 4.31 -4.47 8.03
CA THR A 91 4.86 -5.45 7.10
C THR A 91 5.97 -6.28 7.75
N MET A 92 6.14 -7.52 7.31
CA MET A 92 7.06 -8.48 7.94
C MET A 92 8.00 -9.15 6.94
N GLY A 93 9.15 -9.60 7.43
CA GLY A 93 10.15 -10.36 6.66
C GLY A 93 10.56 -9.69 5.35
N HIS A 94 10.69 -10.49 4.28
CA HIS A 94 11.09 -10.00 2.97
C HIS A 94 10.10 -8.98 2.36
N ASN A 95 8.81 -9.06 2.69
CA ASN A 95 7.84 -8.08 2.25
C ASN A 95 8.08 -6.70 2.88
N ARG A 96 8.57 -6.64 4.13
CA ARG A 96 8.96 -5.36 4.75
C ARG A 96 10.09 -4.68 3.99
N VAL A 97 11.09 -5.44 3.57
CA VAL A 97 12.23 -4.93 2.79
C VAL A 97 11.72 -4.36 1.47
N ARG A 98 11.01 -5.18 0.68
CA ARG A 98 10.42 -4.77 -0.60
C ARG A 98 9.51 -3.55 -0.49
N PHE A 99 8.70 -3.48 0.56
CA PHE A 99 7.82 -2.33 0.82
C PHE A 99 8.64 -1.08 1.11
N THR A 100 9.66 -1.19 1.99
CA THR A 100 10.56 -0.09 2.33
C THR A 100 11.29 0.44 1.09
N ASP A 101 11.86 -0.45 0.27
CA ASP A 101 12.58 -0.07 -0.94
C ASP A 101 11.68 0.67 -1.93
N SER A 102 10.44 0.17 -2.09
CA SER A 102 9.45 0.78 -2.97
C SER A 102 9.04 2.18 -2.49
N VAL A 103 8.83 2.34 -1.17
CA VAL A 103 8.50 3.62 -0.55
C VAL A 103 9.64 4.63 -0.69
N GLU A 104 10.87 4.25 -0.35
CA GLU A 104 12.01 5.16 -0.44
C GLU A 104 12.36 5.53 -1.88
N SER A 105 12.24 4.58 -2.82
CA SER A 105 12.38 4.86 -4.26
C SER A 105 11.35 5.88 -4.75
N MET A 106 10.09 5.72 -4.35
CA MET A 106 9.01 6.65 -4.69
C MET A 106 9.26 8.05 -4.10
N ILE A 107 9.65 8.15 -2.84
CA ILE A 107 9.95 9.42 -2.17
C ILE A 107 11.15 10.11 -2.82
N ALA A 108 12.21 9.36 -3.17
CA ALA A 108 13.37 9.89 -3.86
C ALA A 108 13.00 10.46 -5.24
N ARG A 109 12.12 9.78 -6.00
CA ARG A 109 11.59 10.30 -7.27
C ARG A 109 10.84 11.61 -7.09
N THR A 110 9.94 11.68 -6.10
CA THR A 110 9.20 12.93 -5.79
C THR A 110 10.14 14.08 -5.44
N ARG A 111 11.18 13.83 -4.63
CA ARG A 111 12.17 14.87 -4.27
C ARG A 111 12.93 15.37 -5.50
N LYS A 112 13.40 14.47 -6.37
CA LYS A 112 14.09 14.84 -7.62
C LYS A 112 13.20 15.69 -8.53
N TRP A 113 11.94 15.31 -8.68
CA TRP A 113 11.00 16.07 -9.52
C TRP A 113 10.75 17.48 -8.98
N LYS A 114 10.56 17.62 -7.66
CA LYS A 114 10.44 18.95 -7.02
C LYS A 114 11.70 19.81 -7.21
N ALA A 115 12.89 19.24 -7.02
CA ALA A 115 14.15 19.95 -7.20
C ALA A 115 14.34 20.42 -8.66
N SER A 116 14.01 19.57 -9.64
CA SER A 116 14.05 19.95 -11.06
C SER A 116 13.02 21.02 -11.41
N SER A 117 11.81 20.96 -10.85
CA SER A 117 10.79 21.98 -11.07
C SER A 117 11.20 23.34 -10.48
N GLN A 118 11.97 23.36 -9.39
CA GLN A 118 12.51 24.60 -8.82
C GLN A 118 13.62 25.21 -9.69
N MET A 119 14.46 24.40 -10.33
CA MET A 119 15.54 24.90 -11.20
C MET A 119 15.04 25.54 -12.50
N HIS A 120 13.84 25.22 -12.97
CA HIS A 120 13.25 25.85 -14.16
C HIS A 120 12.55 27.21 -13.87
N LEU A 121 12.59 27.67 -12.62
CA LEU A 121 11.95 28.92 -12.18
C LEU A 121 12.97 30.02 -11.84
N ILE A 122 14.23 29.87 -12.24
CA ILE A 122 15.33 30.82 -12.01
C ILE A 122 15.78 31.40 -13.34
#